data_AF-A0A5D0NP58-F1
#
_entry.id   AF-A0A5D0NP58-F1
#
_cell.length_a   1.000
_cell.length_b   1.000
_cell.length_c   1.000
_cell.angle_alpha   90.00
_cell.angle_beta   90.00
_cell.angle_gamma   90.00
#
_symmetry.space_group_name_H-M   'P 1'
#
loop_
_entity.id
_entity.type
_entity.pdbx_description
1 polymer ?
#
loop_
_entity_poly.entity_id
_entity_poly.type
_entity_poly.pdbx_seq_one_letter_code
_entity_poly.pdbx_strand_id
1 'polypeptide(L)' 'MWQRGLNWTAIVMVGIFGLMWVGIVIYADQGSPFWMRVVQVIFGLLLMAWAVGKAARMLSRA' A
#
# COMPACT_ATOMS: atom_id res chain seq x y z
N MET A 1 3.09 1.39 -24.80
CA MET A 1 3.42 2.50 -23.88
C MET A 1 2.32 2.73 -22.83
N TRP A 2 1.03 2.72 -23.21
CA TRP A 2 -0.12 2.90 -22.31
C TRP A 2 -0.18 1.94 -21.10
N GLN A 3 0.02 0.63 -21.32
CA GLN A 3 0.03 -0.36 -20.23
C GLN A 3 1.12 -0.11 -19.19
N ARG A 4 2.29 0.40 -19.59
CA ARG A 4 3.38 0.72 -18.67
C ARG A 4 3.01 1.90 -17.78
N GLY A 5 2.37 2.94 -18.35
CA GLY A 5 1.81 4.05 -17.58
C GLY A 5 0.73 3.61 -16.60
N LEU A 6 -0.22 2.79 -17.04
CA LEU A 6 -1.29 2.23 -16.20
C LEU A 6 -0.75 1.41 -15.02
N ASN A 7 0.30 0.62 -15.25
CA ASN A 7 0.97 -0.13 -14.18
C ASN A 7 1.63 0.81 -13.15
N TRP A 8 2.26 1.90 -13.60
CA TRP A 8 2.81 2.91 -12.70
C TRP A 8 1.72 3.59 -11.86
N THR A 9 0.62 3.99 -12.49
CA THR A 9 -0.52 4.59 -11.79
C THR A 9 -1.07 3.64 -10.72
N ALA A 10 -1.26 2.36 -11.07
CA ALA A 10 -1.74 1.35 -10.11
C ALA A 10 -0.81 1.21 -8.90
N ILE A 11 0.51 1.18 -9.13
CA ILE A 11 1.50 1.09 -8.04
C ILE A 11 1.43 2.30 -7.12
N VAL A 12 1.38 3.51 -7.69
CA VAL A 12 1.29 4.74 -6.91
C VAL A 12 -0.01 4.79 -6.11
N MET A 13 -1.15 4.45 -6.72
CA MET A 13 -2.44 4.42 -6.03
C MET A 13 -2.45 3.41 -4.87
N VAL A 14 -1.94 2.19 -5.10
CA VAL A 14 -1.86 1.16 -4.05
C VAL A 14 -0.91 1.60 -2.92
N GLY A 15 0.22 2.21 -3.25
CA GLY A 15 1.17 2.71 -2.26
C GLY A 15 0.57 3.83 -1.39
N ILE A 16 -0.06 4.82 -2.01
CA ILE A 16 -0.74 5.92 -1.29
C ILE A 16 -1.88 5.38 -0.42
N PHE A 17 -2.70 4.49 -0.97
CA PHE A 17 -3.78 3.87 -0.22
C PHE A 17 -3.25 3.09 0.99
N GLY A 18 -2.20 2.28 0.82
CA GLY A 18 -1.57 1.54 1.92
C GLY A 18 -1.04 2.47 3.02
N LEU A 19 -0.39 3.58 2.64
CA LEU A 19 0.12 4.57 3.60
C LEU A 19 -1.02 5.25 4.37
N MET A 20 -2.05 5.72 3.65
CA MET A 20 -3.23 6.35 4.27
C MET A 20 -3.99 5.38 5.17
N TRP A 21 -4.14 4.12 4.74
CA TRP A 21 -4.78 3.08 5.52
C TRP A 21 -4.09 2.88 6.87
N VAL A 22 -2.76 2.73 6.89
CA VAL A 22 -2.01 2.61 8.15
C VAL A 22 -2.21 3.85 9.03
N GLY A 23 -2.19 5.05 8.45
CA GLY A 23 -2.48 6.28 9.18
C GLY A 23 -3.87 6.28 9.83
N ILE A 24 -4.91 5.90 9.07
CA ILE A 24 -6.29 5.83 9.57
C ILE A 24 -6.40 4.83 10.73
N VAL A 25 -5.81 3.63 10.60
CA VAL A 25 -5.86 2.60 11.64
C VAL A 25 -5.17 3.06 12.93
N ILE A 26 -4.07 3.82 12.81
CA ILE A 26 -3.32 4.32 13.97
C ILE A 26 -4.08 5.49 14.63
N TYR A 27 -4.56 6.46 13.86
CA TYR A 27 -5.04 7.74 14.39
C TYR A 27 -6.56 7.86 14.51
N ALA A 28 -7.33 7.14 13.68
CA ALA A 28 -8.79 7.30 13.59
C ALA A 28 -9.58 6.05 13.98
N ASP A 29 -9.00 4.85 13.90
CA ASP A 29 -9.70 3.62 14.29
C ASP A 29 -9.67 3.39 15.81
N GLN A 30 -10.65 3.97 16.50
CA GLN A 30 -10.89 3.77 17.94
C GLN A 30 -11.94 2.69 18.25
N GLY A 31 -12.68 2.21 17.23
CA GLY A 31 -13.76 1.25 17.41
C GLY A 31 -13.29 -0.21 17.37
N SER A 32 -12.17 -0.49 16.69
CA SER A 32 -11.69 -1.85 16.50
C SER A 32 -10.91 -2.39 17.71
N PRO A 33 -11.04 -3.70 18.02
CA PRO A 33 -10.18 -4.37 18.98
C PRO A 33 -8.69 -4.25 18.61
N PHE A 34 -7.81 -4.21 19.60
CA PHE A 34 -6.37 -4.04 19.39
C PHE A 34 -5.77 -5.04 18.38
N TRP A 35 -6.10 -6.33 18.51
CA TRP A 35 -5.64 -7.36 17.57
C TRP A 35 -6.11 -7.12 16.13
N MET A 36 -7.32 -6.59 15.94
CA MET A 36 -7.83 -6.25 14.63
C MET A 36 -7.06 -5.06 14.03
N ARG A 37 -6.72 -4.07 14.84
CA ARG A 37 -5.87 -2.94 14.41
C ARG A 37 -4.48 -3.43 13.97
N VAL A 38 -3.88 -4.38 14.69
CA VAL A 38 -2.61 -5.01 14.29
C VAL A 38 -2.72 -5.66 12.91
N VAL A 39 -3.77 -6.46 12.68
CA VAL A 39 -4.01 -7.10 11.37
C VAL A 39 -4.20 -6.05 10.27
N GLN A 40 -4.95 -4.99 10.53
CA GLN A 40 -5.16 -3.90 9.57
C GLN A 40 -3.87 -3.13 9.25
N VAL A 41 -2.99 -2.90 10.23
CA VAL A 41 -1.67 -2.29 10.00
C VAL A 41 -0.81 -3.21 9.15
N ILE A 42 -0.76 -4.51 9.46
CA ILE A 42 -0.02 -5.50 8.66
C ILE A 42 -0.51 -5.50 7.21
N PHE A 43 -1.83 -5.46 6.99
CA PHE A 43 -2.41 -5.35 5.66
C PHE A 43 -1.91 -4.11 4.91
N GLY A 44 -1.93 -2.93 5.54
CA GLY A 44 -1.41 -1.70 4.93
C GLY A 44 0.09 -1.77 4.62
N LEU A 45 0.89 -2.36 5.51
CA LEU A 45 2.32 -2.60 5.27
C LEU A 45 2.56 -3.55 4.09
N LEU A 46 1.77 -4.61 3.94
CA LEU A 46 1.86 -5.54 2.81
C LEU A 46 1.54 -4.86 1.47
N LEU A 47 0.55 -3.96 1.44
CA LEU A 47 0.25 -3.16 0.24
C LEU A 47 1.42 -2.25 -0.15
N MET A 48 2.03 -1.58 0.82
CA MET A 48 3.20 -0.75 0.58
C MET A 48 4.40 -1.59 0.11
N ALA A 49 4.65 -2.74 0.74
CA ALA A 49 5.72 -3.66 0.34
C ALA A 49 5.51 -4.17 -1.10
N TRP A 50 4.27 -4.52 -1.45
CA TRP A 50 3.92 -4.92 -2.82
C TRP A 50 4.18 -3.78 -3.82
N ALA A 51 3.75 -2.56 -3.50
CA ALA A 51 3.92 -1.40 -4.37
C ALA A 51 5.41 -1.11 -4.61
N VAL A 52 6.22 -1.08 -3.55
CA VAL A 52 7.68 -0.90 -3.64
C VAL A 52 8.33 -2.03 -4.43
N GLY A 53 8.01 -3.30 -4.14
CA GLY A 53 8.55 -4.44 -4.86
C GLY A 53 8.14 -4.49 -6.34
N LYS A 54 6.96 -3.99 -6.69
CA LYS A 54 6.53 -3.86 -8.09
C LYS A 54 7.23 -2.69 -8.79
N ALA A 55 7.38 -1.54 -8.13
CA ALA A 55 8.12 -0.39 -8.64
C ALA A 55 9.57 -0.76 -8.94
N ALA A 56 10.26 -1.41 -7.99
CA ALA A 56 11.64 -1.87 -8.15
C ALA A 56 11.79 -2.81 -9.35
N ARG A 57 10.87 -3.77 -9.53
CA ARG A 57 10.87 -4.68 -10.70
C ARG A 57 10.62 -3.97 -12.02
N MET A 58 9.84 -2.89 -12.04
CA MET A 58 9.64 -2.12 -13.27
C MET A 58 10.81 -1.21 -13.59
N LEU A 59 11.53 -0.72 -12.58
CA LEU A 59 12.77 0.04 -12.76
C LEU A 59 13.92 -0.86 -13.20
N SER A 60 14.03 -2.08 -12.68
CA SER A 60 15.10 -3.01 -13.06
C SER A 60 14.92 -3.64 -14.43
N ARG A 61 13.69 -3.66 -14.96
CA ARG A 61 13.37 -4.12 -16.33
C ARG A 61 13.10 -2.94 -17.28
N ALA A 62 13.43 -1.72 -16.85
CA ALA A 62 13.10 -0.48 -17.56
C ALA A 62 13.97 -0.25 -18.78
#